data_AF-A0A7W9CG65-F1
#
_entry.id   AF-A0A7W9CG65-F1
#
_cell.length_a   1.000
_cell.length_b   1.000
_cell.length_c   1.000
_cell.angle_alpha   90.00
_cell.angle_beta   90.00
_cell.angle_gamma   90.00
#
_symmetry.space_group_name_H-M   'P 1'
#
loop_
_entity.id
_entity.type
_entity.pdbx_description
1 polymer ?
#
loop_
_entity_poly.entity_id
_entity_poly.type
_entity_poly.pdbx_seq_one_letter_code
_entity_poly.pdbx_strand_id
1 'polypeptide(L)' 'MAQIEEALSLGERHMAVSHETGGTATRYVHPQTGRSVVIDDASGGVIHVGGDGFIY' A
#
# COMPACT_ATOMS: atom_id res chain seq x y z
N MET A 1 -7.22 -10.75 4.47
CA MET A 1 -7.31 -9.55 5.33
C MET A 1 -6.09 -9.41 6.24
N ALA A 2 -5.57 -10.47 6.86
CA ALA A 2 -4.43 -10.40 7.79
C ALA A 2 -3.15 -9.70 7.27
N GLN A 3 -2.74 -9.90 6.01
CA GLN A 3 -1.52 -9.26 5.47
C GLN A 3 -1.66 -7.75 5.22
N ILE A 4 -2.88 -7.27 4.95
CA ILE A 4 -3.12 -5.82 4.77
C ILE A 4 -3.06 -5.13 6.14
N GLU A 5 -3.67 -5.73 7.15
CA GLU A 5 -3.60 -5.24 8.54
C GLU A 5 -2.16 -5.24 9.07
N GLU A 6 -1.39 -6.29 8.76
CA GLU A 6 0.05 -6.36 9.07
C GLU A 6 0.85 -5.25 8.38
N ALA A 7 0.63 -5.02 7.09
CA ALA A 7 1.28 -3.92 6.36
C ALA A 7 0.90 -2.55 6.94
N LEU A 8 -0.35 -2.35 7.34
CA LEU A 8 -0.81 -1.09 7.93
C LEU A 8 -0.25 -0.83 9.34
N SER A 9 0.01 -1.88 10.10
CA SER A 9 0.51 -1.79 11.48
C SER A 9 2.03 -1.73 11.56
N LEU A 10 2.73 -2.50 10.73
CA LEU A 10 4.19 -2.66 10.78
C LEU A 10 4.92 -1.94 9.64
N GLY A 11 4.19 -1.55 8.59
CA GLY A 11 4.78 -1.03 7.38
C GLY A 11 5.28 0.40 7.53
N GLU A 12 6.44 0.66 6.92
CA GLU A 12 6.95 2.01 6.74
C GLU A 12 6.04 2.78 5.76
N ARG A 13 5.70 4.02 6.14
CA ARG A 13 4.79 4.87 5.37
C ARG A 13 5.56 5.72 4.38
N HIS A 14 5.18 5.62 3.11
CA HIS A 14 5.70 6.45 2.03
C HIS A 14 4.55 7.17 1.34
N MET A 15 4.72 8.48 1.13
CA MET A 15 3.77 9.26 0.35
C MET A 15 3.77 8.78 -1.10
N ALA A 16 2.58 8.63 -1.65
CA ALA A 16 2.32 8.25 -3.03
C ALA A 16 1.22 9.13 -3.63
N VAL A 17 1.05 9.03 -4.95
CA VAL A 17 -0.05 9.68 -5.68
C VAL A 17 -0.93 8.56 -6.25
N SER A 18 -2.24 8.68 -6.06
CA SER A 18 -3.20 7.82 -6.73
C SER A 18 -3.28 8.22 -8.20
N HIS A 19 -2.92 7.34 -9.12
CA HIS A 19 -3.01 7.63 -10.55
C HIS A 19 -4.44 7.59 -11.09
N GLU A 20 -5.36 6.93 -10.37
CA GLU A 20 -6.77 6.87 -10.75
C GLU A 20 -7.49 8.19 -10.43
N THR A 21 -7.17 8.80 -9.29
CA THR A 21 -7.87 10.00 -8.79
C THR A 21 -7.04 11.29 -8.92
N GLY A 22 -5.73 11.17 -9.10
CA GLY A 22 -4.78 12.28 -8.96
C GLY A 22 -4.58 12.76 -7.52
N GLY A 23 -5.19 12.09 -6.55
CA GLY A 23 -5.16 12.42 -5.13
C GLY A 23 -3.95 11.85 -4.39
N THR A 24 -3.90 12.09 -3.07
CA THR A 24 -2.85 11.52 -2.22
C THR A 24 -3.14 10.06 -1.89
N ALA A 25 -2.08 9.29 -1.78
CA ALA A 25 -2.12 7.91 -1.33
C ALA A 25 -0.96 7.64 -0.38
N THR A 26 -1.11 6.63 0.46
CA THR A 26 -0.05 6.15 1.35
C THR A 26 0.34 4.73 0.97
N ARG A 27 1.62 4.51 0.67
CA ARG A 27 2.22 3.19 0.52
C ARG A 27 2.80 2.72 1.84
N TYR A 28 2.37 1.55 2.30
CA TYR A 28 2.87 0.86 3.48
C TYR A 28 3.79 -0.28 3.04
N VAL A 29 5.05 -0.26 3.44
CA VAL A 29 6.05 -1.27 3.04
C VAL A 29 6.49 -2.08 4.25
N HIS A 30 6.27 -3.39 4.21
CA HIS A 30 6.66 -4.30 5.29
C HIS A 30 8.20 -4.38 5.40
N PRO A 31 8.80 -4.03 6.54
CA PRO A 31 10.24 -3.83 6.65
C PRO A 31 11.06 -5.13 6.47
N GLN A 32 10.49 -6.29 6.77
CA GLN A 32 11.20 -7.57 6.65
C GLN A 32 11.04 -8.25 5.29
N THR A 33 9.93 -8.00 4.58
CA THR A 33 9.56 -8.76 3.37
C THR A 33 9.58 -7.89 2.11
N GLY A 34 9.60 -6.57 2.25
CA GLY A 34 9.52 -5.62 1.13
C GLY A 34 8.14 -5.58 0.46
N ARG A 35 7.17 -6.38 0.92
CA ARG A 35 5.79 -6.36 0.43
C ARG A 35 5.14 -5.03 0.77
N SER A 36 4.19 -4.58 -0.04
CA SER A 36 3.57 -3.28 0.17
C SER A 36 2.10 -3.24 -0.18
N VAL A 37 1.38 -2.33 0.49
CA VAL A 37 -0.02 -2.00 0.21
C VAL A 37 -0.11 -0.50 0.00
N VAL A 38 -0.78 -0.05 -1.05
CA VAL A 38 -1.06 1.37 -1.29
C VAL A 38 -2.53 1.63 -1.04
N ILE A 39 -2.81 2.64 -0.23
CA ILE A 39 -4.16 3.08 0.12
C ILE A 39 -4.38 4.49 -0.39
N ASP A 40 -5.49 4.72 -1.07
CA ASP A 40 -5.95 6.07 -1.42
C ASP A 40 -6.43 6.78 -0.15
N ASP A 41 -5.87 7.95 0.15
CA ASP A 41 -6.14 8.61 1.43
C ASP A 41 -7.55 9.19 1.52
N ALA A 42 -8.19 9.47 0.38
CA ALA A 42 -9.53 10.05 0.33
C ALA A 42 -10.62 9.00 0.60
N SER A 43 -10.47 7.82 0.02
CA SER A 43 -11.44 6.72 0.11
C SER A 43 -11.11 5.70 1.20
N GLY A 44 -9.84 5.63 1.64
CA GLY A 44 -9.33 4.54 2.47
C GLY A 44 -9.25 3.19 1.74
N GLY A 45 -9.46 3.18 0.42
CA GLY A 45 -9.45 1.98 -0.40
C GLY A 45 -8.04 1.52 -0.74
N VAL A 46 -7.82 0.21 -0.78
CA VAL A 46 -6.57 -0.39 -1.29
C VAL A 46 -6.57 -0.27 -2.81
N ILE A 47 -5.58 0.44 -3.35
CA ILE A 47 -5.44 0.68 -4.79
C ILE A 47 -4.28 -0.09 -5.43
N HIS A 48 -3.35 -0.63 -4.63
CA HIS A 48 -2.27 -1.49 -5.12
C HIS A 48 -1.76 -2.42 -4.02
N VAL A 49 -1.42 -3.66 -4.36
CA VAL A 49 -0.70 -4.60 -3.49
C VAL A 49 0.53 -5.12 -4.24
N GLY A 50 1.71 -4.88 -3.69
CA GLY A 50 2.99 -5.33 -4.24
C GLY A 50 3.60 -6.44 -3.39
N GLY A 51 4.00 -7.54 -4.02
CA GLY A 51 4.62 -8.68 -3.34
C GLY A 51 5.04 -9.78 -4.30
N ASP A 52 5.55 -10.89 -3.74
CA ASP A 52 6.07 -12.01 -4.52
C ASP A 52 5.01 -12.56 -5.49
N GLY A 53 5.35 -12.59 -6.78
CA GLY A 53 4.51 -13.16 -7.83
C GLY A 53 3.53 -12.21 -8.53
N PHE A 54 3.54 -10.90 -8.23
CA PHE A 54 2.74 -9.93 -8.99
C PHE A 54 3.53 -9.36 -10.17
N ILE A 55 3.06 -9.67 -11.38
CA ILE A 55 3.49 -9.03 -12.63
C ILE A 55 2.45 -7.96 -12.96
N TYR A 56 2.97 -6.78 -13.26
CA TYR A 56 2.28 -5.52 -13.60
C TYR A 56 1.06 -5.67 -14.49
#